data_AF-A0AB36P1K8-F1
#
_entry.id   AF-A0AB36P1K8-F1
#
_cell.length_a   1.000
_cell.length_b   1.000
_cell.length_c   1.000
_cell.angle_alpha   90.00
_cell.angle_beta   90.00
_cell.angle_gamma   90.00
#
_symmetry.space_group_name_H-M   'P 1'
#
loop_
_entity.id
_entity.type
_entity.pdbx_description
1 polymer ?
#
loop_
_entity_poly.entity_id
_entity_poly.type
_entity_poly.pdbx_seq_one_letter_code
_entity_poly.pdbx_strand_id
1 'polypeptide(L)'
;MIAGILCIAVTPYLFTQLGVGIDFTSQNANNIGGTIGGITAPFTGLLGSLLVYYALLEQVKANKLIQKQLDEQKVSDEESKVVGYLKKQLEIINSDINAIHFNFSPTKTNEGQTFQGSTLNGSDAIRKYLYILKSANRNCDSVLFAEYYQIDSIKHLLKLIDNFVKTTIVETISEKDMRYLTNEIKYHYISKIKIQFDLFEEYKSTKLAQCRACNKYHQGIPNEFFDLTHSINKGLNL
;
A
#
# COMPACT_ATOMS: atom_id res chain seq x y z
N MET A 1 -16.61 23.14 -41.11
CA MET A 1 -17.08 24.46 -40.62
C MET A 1 -16.76 25.58 -41.61
N ILE A 2 -15.47 25.80 -41.97
CA ILE A 2 -15.05 26.85 -42.92
C ILE A 2 -15.72 26.70 -44.30
N ALA A 3 -15.72 25.49 -44.88
CA ALA A 3 -16.37 25.23 -46.18
C ALA A 3 -17.88 25.49 -46.17
N GLY A 4 -18.56 25.22 -45.05
CA GLY A 4 -20.01 25.48 -44.90
C GLY A 4 -20.33 26.97 -44.83
N ILE A 5 -19.51 27.75 -44.10
CA ILE A 5 -19.62 29.20 -44.04
C ILE A 5 -19.37 29.83 -45.42
N LEU A 6 -18.36 29.31 -46.14
CA LEU A 6 -18.01 29.77 -47.50
C LEU A 6 -19.14 29.47 -48.49
N CYS A 7 -19.77 28.30 -48.43
CA CYS A 7 -20.98 28.01 -49.20
C CYS A 7 -22.10 29.01 -48.85
N ILE A 8 -22.50 29.13 -47.58
CA ILE A 8 -23.62 30.01 -47.19
C ILE A 8 -23.43 31.45 -47.67
N ALA A 9 -22.20 31.98 -47.67
CA ALA A 9 -21.91 33.33 -48.15
C ALA A 9 -21.88 33.46 -49.68
N VAL A 10 -21.35 32.46 -50.39
CA VAL A 10 -21.12 32.55 -51.85
C VAL A 10 -22.33 32.07 -52.67
N THR A 11 -23.15 31.17 -52.13
CA THR A 11 -24.28 30.60 -52.89
C THR A 11 -25.36 31.63 -53.28
N PRO A 12 -25.79 32.56 -52.39
CA PRO A 12 -26.76 33.60 -52.76
C PRO A 12 -26.24 34.52 -53.86
N TYR A 13 -24.94 34.83 -53.84
CA TYR A 13 -24.28 35.66 -54.85
C TYR A 13 -24.23 34.97 -56.22
N LEU A 14 -23.89 33.68 -56.26
CA LEU A 14 -23.85 32.91 -57.51
C LEU A 14 -25.24 32.73 -58.13
N PHE A 15 -26.27 32.40 -57.33
CA PHE A 15 -27.61 32.13 -57.86
C PHE A 15 -28.41 33.40 -58.21
N THR A 16 -28.05 34.57 -57.69
CA THR A 16 -28.69 35.84 -58.08
C THR A 16 -28.12 36.43 -59.37
N GLN A 17 -26.89 36.08 -59.77
CA GLN A 17 -26.25 36.58 -61.00
C GLN A 17 -26.39 35.65 -62.21
N LEU A 18 -26.39 34.33 -62.00
CA LEU A 18 -26.57 33.36 -63.06
C LEU A 18 -28.07 33.18 -63.30
N GLY A 19 -28.62 33.82 -64.34
CA GLY A 19 -30.05 33.76 -64.70
C GLY A 19 -30.50 32.37 -65.16
N VAL A 20 -30.65 31.43 -64.22
CA VAL A 20 -31.06 30.04 -64.48
C VAL A 20 -32.59 29.92 -64.53
N GLY A 21 -33.25 30.68 -65.42
CA GLY A 21 -34.68 30.53 -65.73
C GLY A 21 -35.70 30.68 -64.59
N ILE A 22 -35.25 31.03 -63.38
CA ILE A 22 -36.06 31.25 -62.18
C ILE A 22 -35.82 32.70 -61.74
N ASP A 23 -36.89 33.48 -61.63
CA ASP A 23 -36.83 34.91 -61.33
C ASP A 23 -36.64 35.15 -59.82
N PHE A 24 -35.41 35.48 -59.42
CA PHE A 24 -35.02 35.86 -58.07
C PHE A 24 -34.98 37.39 -57.87
N THR A 25 -35.65 38.19 -58.70
CA THR A 25 -35.81 39.63 -58.47
C THR A 25 -36.60 39.91 -57.18
N SER A 26 -36.44 41.12 -56.62
CA SER A 26 -36.97 41.50 -55.30
C SER A 26 -38.48 41.34 -55.12
N GLN A 27 -39.27 41.27 -56.22
CA GLN A 27 -40.71 41.03 -56.17
C GLN A 27 -41.10 39.55 -55.95
N ASN A 28 -40.31 38.59 -56.46
CA ASN A 28 -40.62 37.16 -56.40
C ASN A 28 -39.72 36.39 -55.41
N ALA A 29 -38.53 36.91 -55.09
CA ALA A 29 -37.59 36.30 -54.15
C ALA A 29 -38.18 36.08 -52.75
N ASN A 30 -39.04 36.99 -52.28
CA ASN A 30 -39.66 36.87 -50.96
C ASN A 30 -40.69 35.72 -50.91
N ASN A 31 -41.43 35.50 -52.00
CA ASN A 31 -42.40 34.40 -52.12
C ASN A 31 -41.69 33.04 -52.29
N ILE A 32 -40.62 32.99 -53.08
CA ILE A 32 -39.82 31.77 -53.28
C ILE A 32 -39.10 31.40 -51.97
N GLY A 33 -38.43 32.37 -51.32
CA GLY A 33 -37.76 32.18 -50.04
C GLY A 33 -38.73 31.80 -48.92
N GLY A 34 -39.91 32.43 -48.87
CA GLY A 34 -40.97 32.11 -47.92
C GLY A 34 -41.56 30.71 -48.13
N THR A 35 -41.71 30.25 -49.38
CA THR A 35 -42.23 28.92 -49.70
C THR A 35 -41.21 27.82 -49.43
N ILE A 36 -39.95 28.02 -49.86
CA ILE A 36 -38.85 27.09 -49.56
C ILE A 36 -38.62 27.03 -48.05
N GLY A 37 -38.56 28.17 -47.37
CA GLY A 37 -38.43 28.26 -45.91
C GLY A 37 -39.61 27.60 -45.19
N GLY A 38 -40.84 27.84 -45.63
CA GLY A 38 -42.05 27.25 -45.05
C GLY A 38 -42.12 25.73 -45.18
N ILE A 39 -41.69 25.18 -46.32
CA ILE A 39 -41.64 23.73 -46.54
C ILE A 39 -40.44 23.10 -45.82
N THR A 40 -39.27 23.74 -45.84
CA THR A 40 -38.03 23.16 -45.29
C THR A 40 -37.88 23.33 -43.79
N ALA A 41 -38.45 24.37 -43.17
CA ALA A 41 -38.31 24.64 -41.74
C ALA A 41 -38.76 23.48 -40.83
N PRO A 42 -39.88 22.78 -41.08
CA PRO A 42 -40.24 21.60 -40.30
C PRO A 42 -39.23 20.44 -40.44
N PHE A 43 -38.68 20.21 -41.64
CA PHE A 43 -37.69 19.16 -41.86
C PHE A 43 -36.34 19.48 -41.24
N THR A 44 -35.88 20.73 -41.34
CA THR A 44 -34.62 21.15 -40.70
C THR A 44 -34.75 21.18 -39.18
N GLY A 45 -35.91 21.55 -38.64
CA GLY A 45 -36.21 21.43 -37.22
C GLY A 45 -36.20 19.98 -36.74
N LEU A 46 -36.80 19.06 -37.51
CA LEU A 46 -36.81 17.64 -37.20
C LEU A 46 -35.39 17.03 -37.28
N LEU A 47 -34.64 17.32 -38.34
CA LEU A 47 -33.25 16.89 -38.48
C LEU A 47 -32.37 17.47 -37.37
N GLY A 48 -32.55 18.75 -37.01
CA GLY A 48 -31.84 19.40 -35.91
C GLY A 48 -32.11 18.72 -34.57
N SER A 49 -33.39 18.46 -34.25
CA SER A 49 -33.76 17.78 -33.00
C SER A 49 -33.25 16.33 -32.94
N LEU A 50 -33.24 15.62 -34.07
CA LEU A 50 -32.71 14.25 -34.18
C LEU A 50 -31.19 14.22 -34.00
N LEU A 51 -30.47 15.19 -34.57
CA LEU A 51 -29.03 15.35 -34.35
C LEU A 51 -28.70 15.70 -32.89
N VAL A 52 -29.48 16.60 -32.26
CA VAL A 52 -29.34 16.93 -30.85
C VAL A 52 -29.59 15.70 -29.97
N TYR A 53 -30.63 14.91 -30.29
CA TYR A 53 -30.92 13.66 -29.57
C TYR A 53 -29.75 12.68 -29.64
N TYR A 54 -29.18 12.45 -30.82
CA TYR A 54 -28.01 11.57 -30.96
C TYR A 54 -26.77 12.13 -30.25
N ALA A 55 -26.54 13.45 -30.33
CA ALA A 55 -25.44 14.07 -29.62
C ALA A 55 -25.55 13.88 -28.09
N LEU A 56 -26.75 14.04 -27.52
CA LEU A 56 -27.01 13.78 -26.11
C LEU A 56 -26.81 12.31 -25.74
N LEU A 57 -27.21 11.39 -26.61
CA LEU A 57 -27.03 9.95 -26.41
C LEU A 57 -25.54 9.57 -26.35
N GLU A 58 -24.72 10.11 -27.26
CA GLU A 58 -23.27 9.91 -27.23
C GLU A 58 -22.60 10.58 -26.03
N GLN A 59 -23.06 11.77 -25.61
CA GLN A 59 -22.59 12.39 -24.37
C GLN A 59 -22.87 11.52 -23.14
N VAL A 60 -24.07 10.93 -23.04
CA VAL A 60 -24.42 10.02 -21.95
C VAL A 60 -23.53 8.77 -21.96
N LYS A 61 -23.25 8.19 -23.14
CA LYS A 61 -22.32 7.06 -23.27
C LYS A 61 -20.91 7.43 -22.84
N ALA A 62 -20.39 8.58 -23.28
CA ALA A 62 -19.07 9.06 -22.90
C ALA A 62 -18.95 9.26 -21.38
N ASN A 63 -19.97 9.87 -20.75
CA ASN A 63 -19.99 10.06 -19.30
C ASN A 63 -19.97 8.73 -18.54
N LYS A 64 -20.73 7.72 -19.00
CA LYS A 64 -20.70 6.37 -18.42
C LYS A 64 -19.33 5.71 -18.54
N LEU A 65 -18.66 5.88 -19.69
CA LEU A 65 -17.31 5.36 -19.89
C LEU A 65 -16.29 6.02 -18.96
N ILE A 66 -16.36 7.36 -18.82
CA ILE A 66 -15.49 8.13 -17.92
C ILE A 66 -15.71 7.70 -16.47
N GLN A 67 -16.97 7.53 -16.02
CA GLN A 67 -17.27 7.06 -14.67
C GLN A 67 -16.65 5.69 -14.41
N LYS A 68 -16.81 4.76 -15.35
CA LYS A 68 -16.20 3.42 -15.25
C LYS A 68 -14.67 3.50 -15.14
N GLN A 69 -14.01 4.33 -15.94
CA GLN A 69 -12.55 4.52 -15.88
C GLN A 69 -12.11 5.12 -14.53
N LEU A 70 -12.85 6.08 -14.00
CA LEU A 70 -12.56 6.68 -12.69
C LEU A 70 -12.73 5.67 -11.56
N ASP A 71 -13.73 4.81 -11.63
CA ASP A 71 -13.94 3.78 -10.61
C ASP A 71 -12.86 2.70 -10.67
N GLU A 72 -12.46 2.26 -11.87
CA GLU A 72 -11.30 1.37 -12.06
C GLU A 72 -10.00 2.00 -11.54
N GLN A 73 -9.79 3.29 -11.81
CA GLN A 73 -8.62 4.03 -11.32
C GLN A 73 -8.61 4.15 -9.79
N LYS A 74 -9.74 4.45 -9.15
CA LYS A 74 -9.83 4.54 -7.68
C LYS A 74 -9.42 3.22 -7.02
N VAL A 75 -9.89 2.09 -7.53
CA VAL A 75 -9.52 0.76 -7.01
C VAL A 75 -8.01 0.55 -7.13
N SER A 76 -7.44 0.82 -8.31
CA SER A 76 -5.98 0.70 -8.53
C SER A 76 -5.16 1.63 -7.63
N ASP A 77 -5.65 2.85 -7.38
CA ASP A 77 -4.99 3.83 -6.52
C ASP A 77 -5.04 3.41 -5.04
N GLU A 78 -6.16 2.83 -4.59
CA GLU A 78 -6.31 2.28 -3.24
C GLU A 78 -5.37 1.10 -3.02
N GLU A 79 -5.32 0.14 -3.95
CA GLU A 79 -4.38 -0.98 -3.90
C GLU A 79 -2.92 -0.49 -3.82
N SER A 80 -2.56 0.48 -4.67
CA SER A 80 -1.22 1.05 -4.70
C SER A 80 -0.84 1.73 -3.38
N LYS A 81 -1.79 2.41 -2.72
CA LYS A 81 -1.57 3.01 -1.39
C LYS A 81 -1.34 1.95 -0.32
N VAL A 82 -2.15 0.90 -0.29
CA VAL A 82 -2.01 -0.21 0.67
C VAL A 82 -0.64 -0.86 0.52
N VAL A 83 -0.23 -1.20 -0.71
CA VAL A 83 1.10 -1.76 -0.99
C VAL A 83 2.21 -0.79 -0.55
N GLY A 84 2.04 0.51 -0.76
CA GLY A 84 2.96 1.54 -0.28
C GLY A 84 3.12 1.54 1.24
N TYR A 85 2.01 1.45 1.98
CA TYR A 85 2.04 1.37 3.45
C TYR A 85 2.72 0.10 3.95
N LEU A 86 2.44 -1.05 3.32
CA LEU A 86 3.08 -2.32 3.68
C LEU A 86 4.59 -2.28 3.44
N LYS A 87 5.05 -1.75 2.30
CA LYS A 87 6.48 -1.56 2.03
C LYS A 87 7.15 -0.69 3.09
N LYS A 88 6.51 0.41 3.49
CA LYS A 88 7.03 1.29 4.55
C LYS A 88 7.10 0.58 5.91
N GLN A 89 6.10 -0.24 6.25
CA GLN A 89 6.14 -1.03 7.49
C GLN A 89 7.29 -2.05 7.47
N LEU A 90 7.53 -2.70 6.33
CA LEU A 90 8.66 -3.61 6.15
C LEU A 90 10.01 -2.91 6.33
N GLU A 91 10.16 -1.70 5.79
CA GLU A 91 11.35 -0.85 6.00
C GLU A 91 11.54 -0.50 7.48
N ILE A 92 10.46 -0.13 8.18
CA ILE A 92 10.49 0.14 9.63
C ILE A 92 10.93 -1.11 10.39
N ILE A 93 10.37 -2.29 10.09
CA ILE A 93 10.77 -3.56 10.71
C ILE A 93 12.27 -3.81 10.52
N ASN A 94 12.79 -3.67 9.30
CA ASN A 94 14.20 -3.89 9.02
C ASN A 94 15.08 -2.86 9.76
N SER A 95 14.66 -1.60 9.80
CA SER A 95 15.33 -0.53 10.55
C SER A 95 15.38 -0.85 12.04
N ASP A 96 14.26 -1.21 12.64
CA ASP A 96 14.14 -1.52 14.07
C ASP A 96 14.97 -2.74 14.46
N ILE A 97 15.01 -3.78 13.59
CA ILE A 97 15.92 -4.90 13.78
C ILE A 97 17.35 -4.39 13.92
N ASN A 98 17.82 -3.57 12.98
CA ASN A 98 19.21 -3.10 12.96
C ASN A 98 19.53 -2.09 14.07
N ALA A 99 18.53 -1.35 14.56
CA ALA A 99 18.67 -0.37 15.63
C ALA A 99 18.81 -0.98 17.04
N ILE A 100 18.42 -2.25 17.21
CA ILE A 100 18.67 -2.98 18.46
C ILE A 100 20.17 -3.09 18.67
N HIS A 101 20.63 -2.63 19.81
CA HIS A 101 22.04 -2.65 20.17
C HIS A 101 22.26 -3.11 21.60
N PHE A 102 23.46 -3.63 21.87
CA PHE A 102 23.92 -4.02 23.18
C PHE A 102 25.32 -3.44 23.40
N ASN A 103 25.48 -2.62 24.43
CA ASN A 103 26.75 -1.99 24.76
C ASN A 103 27.48 -2.78 25.85
N PHE A 104 28.72 -3.17 25.60
CA PHE A 104 29.60 -3.70 26.63
C PHE A 104 30.24 -2.54 27.39
N SER A 105 30.11 -2.56 28.72
CA SER A 105 30.83 -1.60 29.56
C SER A 105 32.34 -1.86 29.49
N PRO A 106 33.18 -0.81 29.41
CA PRO A 106 34.63 -0.97 29.46
C PRO A 106 35.04 -1.51 30.82
N THR A 107 35.67 -2.68 30.84
CA THR A 107 36.27 -3.25 32.06
C THR A 107 37.73 -2.85 32.17
N LYS A 108 38.11 -2.31 33.33
CA LYS A 108 39.52 -2.15 33.71
C LYS A 108 40.03 -3.49 34.21
N THR A 109 41.08 -4.00 33.58
CA THR A 109 41.79 -5.17 34.11
C THR A 109 42.75 -4.75 35.22
N ASN A 110 43.11 -5.68 36.10
CA ASN A 110 44.07 -5.46 37.18
C ASN A 110 45.46 -5.03 36.67
N GLU A 111 45.74 -5.23 35.38
CA GLU A 111 46.98 -4.84 34.70
C GLU A 111 46.93 -3.42 34.09
N GLY A 112 45.90 -2.62 34.39
CA GLY A 112 45.78 -1.24 33.93
C GLY A 112 45.35 -1.10 32.46
N GLN A 113 45.17 -2.21 31.73
CA GLN A 113 44.63 -2.19 30.37
C GLN A 113 43.11 -1.96 30.44
N THR A 114 42.66 -0.90 29.76
CA THR A 114 41.24 -0.59 29.58
C THR A 114 40.78 -1.24 28.28
N PHE A 115 39.91 -2.25 28.36
CA PHE A 115 39.22 -2.74 27.17
C PHE A 115 38.18 -1.70 26.76
N GLN A 116 38.27 -1.20 25.52
CA GLN A 116 37.21 -0.34 24.98
C GLN A 116 35.91 -1.15 24.91
N GLY A 117 34.81 -0.54 25.36
CA GLY A 117 33.49 -1.13 25.21
C GLY A 117 33.20 -1.36 23.73
N SER A 118 32.73 -2.56 23.38
CA SER A 118 32.21 -2.85 22.05
C SER A 118 30.69 -2.74 22.04
N THR A 119 30.10 -2.52 20.86
CA THR A 119 28.65 -2.51 20.67
C THR A 119 28.28 -3.62 19.70
N LEU A 120 27.36 -4.50 20.10
CA LEU A 120 26.67 -5.41 19.18
C LEU A 120 25.43 -4.73 18.63
N ASN A 121 25.09 -5.02 17.39
CA ASN A 121 23.88 -4.50 16.73
C ASN A 121 23.07 -5.64 16.14
N GLY A 122 21.80 -5.37 15.83
CA GLY A 122 20.95 -6.28 15.09
C GLY A 122 20.79 -7.65 15.74
N SER A 123 20.96 -8.69 14.93
CA SER A 123 20.81 -10.09 15.35
C SER A 123 21.75 -10.49 16.50
N ASP A 124 22.96 -9.94 16.55
CA ASP A 124 23.93 -10.27 17.61
C ASP A 124 23.54 -9.65 18.95
N ALA A 125 23.00 -8.43 18.92
CA ALA A 125 22.42 -7.81 20.10
C ALA A 125 21.20 -8.60 20.60
N ILE A 126 20.28 -9.00 19.70
CA ILE A 126 19.15 -9.87 20.04
C ILE A 126 19.63 -11.15 20.71
N ARG A 127 20.60 -11.84 20.11
CA ARG A 127 21.21 -13.06 20.66
C ARG A 127 21.75 -12.83 22.07
N LYS A 128 22.42 -11.69 22.30
CA LYS A 128 22.97 -11.34 23.60
C LYS A 128 21.87 -11.12 24.65
N TYR A 129 20.78 -10.46 24.30
CA TYR A 129 19.63 -10.31 25.21
C TYR A 129 18.94 -11.64 25.52
N LEU A 130 18.80 -12.54 24.54
CA LEU A 130 18.29 -13.90 24.78
C LEU A 130 19.21 -14.69 25.72
N TYR A 131 20.53 -14.53 25.57
CA TYR A 131 21.49 -15.12 26.50
C TYR A 131 21.35 -14.54 27.92
N ILE A 132 21.17 -13.22 28.07
CA ILE A 132 20.94 -12.59 29.37
C ILE A 132 19.68 -13.18 30.02
N LEU A 133 18.57 -13.23 29.28
CA LEU A 133 17.31 -13.85 29.74
C LEU A 133 17.50 -15.32 30.16
N LYS A 134 18.23 -16.10 29.37
CA LYS A 134 18.60 -17.48 29.72
C LYS A 134 19.34 -17.55 31.06
N SER A 135 20.35 -16.69 31.23
CA SER A 135 21.26 -16.73 32.39
C SER A 135 20.69 -16.04 33.64
N ALA A 136 19.62 -15.28 33.49
CA ALA A 136 18.99 -14.58 34.59
C ALA A 136 18.29 -15.56 35.53
N ASN A 137 18.82 -15.73 36.73
CA ASN A 137 18.15 -16.49 37.78
C ASN A 137 17.05 -15.63 38.42
N ARG A 138 15.88 -15.60 37.78
CA ARG A 138 14.75 -14.76 38.20
C ARG A 138 13.92 -15.47 39.27
N ASN A 139 13.96 -14.93 40.48
CA ASN A 139 13.02 -15.32 41.54
C ASN A 139 11.63 -14.69 41.31
N CYS A 140 11.58 -13.46 40.77
CA CYS A 140 10.38 -12.72 40.35
C CYS A 140 10.67 -11.86 39.10
N ASP A 141 9.73 -11.74 38.17
CA ASP A 141 9.96 -11.18 36.81
C ASP A 141 10.14 -9.65 36.74
N SER A 142 9.74 -8.88 37.75
CA SER A 142 9.59 -7.42 37.61
C SER A 142 10.90 -6.63 37.46
N VAL A 143 12.05 -7.19 37.87
CA VAL A 143 13.32 -6.44 37.92
C VAL A 143 14.04 -6.44 36.56
N LEU A 144 13.96 -7.53 35.81
CA LEU A 144 14.78 -7.70 34.60
C LEU A 144 14.32 -6.82 33.42
N PHE A 145 13.01 -6.64 33.26
CA PHE A 145 12.46 -5.82 32.18
C PHE A 145 12.64 -4.31 32.46
N ALA A 146 12.68 -3.92 33.74
CA ALA A 146 12.99 -2.55 34.13
C ALA A 146 14.46 -2.18 33.88
N GLU A 147 15.38 -3.16 33.98
CA GLU A 147 16.82 -2.95 33.82
C GLU A 147 17.28 -3.00 32.34
N TYR A 148 16.54 -3.69 31.47
CA TYR A 148 16.88 -3.85 30.05
C TYR A 148 15.70 -3.53 29.12
N TYR A 149 15.46 -2.24 28.85
CA TYR A 149 14.38 -1.76 27.98
C TYR A 149 14.41 -2.38 26.57
N GLN A 150 15.58 -2.78 26.08
CA GLN A 150 15.73 -3.41 24.77
C GLN A 150 15.08 -4.80 24.70
N ILE A 151 14.89 -5.48 25.84
CA ILE A 151 14.16 -6.75 25.87
C ILE A 151 12.69 -6.51 25.50
N ASP A 152 12.08 -5.46 26.07
CA ASP A 152 10.74 -5.05 25.66
C ASP A 152 10.71 -4.57 24.22
N SER A 153 11.74 -3.85 23.75
CA SER A 153 11.84 -3.47 22.33
C SER A 153 11.82 -4.69 21.40
N ILE A 154 12.57 -5.75 21.69
CA ILE A 154 12.56 -7.01 20.93
C ILE A 154 11.15 -7.62 20.92
N LYS A 155 10.46 -7.62 22.06
CA LYS A 155 9.09 -8.12 22.15
C LYS A 155 8.12 -7.32 21.28
N HIS A 156 8.21 -5.99 21.30
CA HIS A 156 7.38 -5.13 20.44
C HIS A 156 7.70 -5.32 18.96
N LEU A 157 8.97 -5.49 18.60
CA LEU A 157 9.38 -5.82 17.24
C LEU A 157 8.77 -7.14 16.77
N LEU A 158 8.79 -8.20 17.60
CA LEU A 158 8.13 -9.47 17.26
C LEU A 158 6.62 -9.29 17.05
N LYS A 159 5.95 -8.48 17.89
CA LYS A 159 4.52 -8.14 17.70
C LYS A 159 4.28 -7.39 16.40
N LEU A 160 5.16 -6.46 16.05
CA LEU A 160 5.08 -5.70 14.80
C LEU A 160 5.20 -6.63 13.59
N ILE A 161 6.15 -7.57 13.61
CA ILE A 161 6.34 -8.56 12.54
C ILE A 161 5.12 -9.48 12.44
N ASP A 162 4.64 -10.01 13.57
CA ASP A 162 3.45 -10.88 13.59
C ASP A 162 2.22 -10.17 13.02
N ASN A 163 1.99 -8.91 13.41
CA ASN A 163 0.91 -8.09 12.86
C ASN A 163 1.11 -7.83 11.37
N PHE A 164 2.32 -7.49 10.93
CA PHE A 164 2.61 -7.28 9.51
C PHE A 164 2.30 -8.52 8.67
N VAL A 165 2.69 -9.70 9.13
CA VAL A 165 2.41 -10.97 8.45
C VAL A 165 0.90 -11.23 8.39
N LYS A 166 0.18 -11.04 9.50
CA LYS A 166 -1.29 -11.21 9.55
C LYS A 166 -2.01 -10.24 8.62
N THR A 167 -1.64 -8.97 8.63
CA THR A 167 -2.23 -7.95 7.76
C THR A 167 -1.95 -8.26 6.29
N THR A 168 -0.72 -8.59 5.93
CA THR A 168 -0.34 -8.89 4.54
C THR A 168 -1.16 -10.05 3.94
N ILE A 169 -1.59 -11.01 4.77
CA ILE A 169 -2.42 -12.15 4.35
C ILE A 169 -3.89 -11.76 4.12
N VAL A 170 -4.40 -10.75 4.84
CA VAL A 170 -5.81 -10.36 4.81
C VAL A 170 -6.09 -9.26 3.79
N GLU A 171 -5.10 -8.42 3.48
CA GLU A 171 -5.28 -7.30 2.56
C GLU A 171 -5.57 -7.76 1.12
N THR A 172 -6.46 -7.02 0.46
CA THR A 172 -6.78 -7.25 -0.96
C THR A 172 -5.72 -6.58 -1.82
N ILE A 173 -4.60 -7.28 -2.04
CA ILE A 173 -3.50 -6.84 -2.91
C ILE A 173 -3.24 -7.87 -3.99
N SER A 174 -2.51 -7.47 -5.04
CA SER A 174 -2.14 -8.38 -6.12
C SER A 174 -1.33 -9.56 -5.58
N GLU A 175 -1.54 -10.76 -6.14
CA GLU A 175 -0.81 -11.98 -5.75
C GLU A 175 0.71 -11.81 -5.88
N LYS A 176 1.13 -11.03 -6.89
CA LYS A 176 2.54 -10.69 -7.12
C LYS A 176 3.12 -9.87 -5.97
N ASP A 177 2.41 -8.83 -5.52
CA ASP A 177 2.86 -7.96 -4.43
C ASP A 177 2.83 -8.70 -3.09
N MET A 178 1.80 -9.51 -2.85
CA MET A 178 1.71 -10.38 -1.67
C MET A 178 2.92 -11.33 -1.60
N ARG A 179 3.25 -11.99 -2.72
CA ARG A 179 4.40 -12.90 -2.80
C ARG A 179 5.72 -12.17 -2.57
N TYR A 180 5.88 -10.98 -3.16
CA TYR A 180 7.07 -10.14 -2.95
C TYR A 180 7.24 -9.79 -1.47
N LEU A 181 6.22 -9.17 -0.86
CA LEU A 181 6.26 -8.75 0.55
C LEU A 181 6.51 -9.93 1.49
N THR A 182 5.85 -11.06 1.26
CA THR A 182 6.02 -12.29 2.06
C THR A 182 7.43 -12.83 1.97
N ASN A 183 8.02 -12.86 0.77
CA ASN A 183 9.38 -13.37 0.58
C ASN A 183 10.42 -12.46 1.26
N GLU A 184 10.26 -11.14 1.14
CA GLU A 184 11.17 -10.16 1.76
C GLU A 184 11.12 -10.24 3.29
N ILE A 185 9.93 -10.24 3.90
CA ILE A 185 9.84 -10.36 5.36
C ILE A 185 10.35 -11.73 5.83
N LYS A 186 10.08 -12.80 5.07
CA LYS A 186 10.56 -14.15 5.37
C LYS A 186 12.09 -14.21 5.39
N TYR A 187 12.75 -13.60 4.40
CA TYR A 187 14.20 -13.51 4.37
C TYR A 187 14.76 -12.79 5.61
N HIS A 188 14.26 -11.58 5.91
CA HIS A 188 14.73 -10.80 7.05
C HIS A 188 14.48 -11.50 8.38
N TYR A 189 13.30 -12.07 8.56
CA TYR A 189 12.92 -12.78 9.77
C TYR A 189 13.80 -14.03 9.98
N ILE A 190 13.96 -14.89 8.95
CA ILE A 190 14.78 -16.11 9.08
C ILE A 190 16.23 -15.75 9.43
N SER A 191 16.83 -14.85 8.65
CA SER A 191 18.26 -14.55 8.73
C SER A 191 18.64 -13.79 10.01
N LYS A 192 17.76 -12.91 10.52
CA LYS A 192 18.10 -12.02 11.63
C LYS A 192 17.46 -12.40 12.96
N ILE A 193 16.29 -13.03 12.95
CA ILE A 193 15.49 -13.28 14.15
C ILE A 193 15.33 -14.77 14.42
N LYS A 194 14.74 -15.53 13.49
CA LYS A 194 14.37 -16.93 13.70
C LYS A 194 15.56 -17.77 14.15
N ILE A 195 16.70 -17.63 13.45
CA ILE A 195 17.93 -18.36 13.79
C ILE A 195 18.38 -18.10 15.23
N GLN A 196 18.18 -16.88 15.75
CA GLN A 196 18.53 -16.57 17.12
C GLN A 196 17.58 -17.26 18.08
N PHE A 197 16.26 -17.22 17.85
CA PHE A 197 15.28 -17.88 18.71
C PHE A 197 15.37 -19.41 18.69
N ASP A 198 15.62 -20.02 17.53
CA ASP A 198 15.79 -21.46 17.38
C ASP A 198 16.93 -21.99 18.26
N LEU A 199 18.03 -21.24 18.39
CA LEU A 199 19.17 -21.60 19.26
C LEU A 199 18.79 -21.63 20.75
N PHE A 200 17.70 -20.97 21.14
CA PHE A 200 17.26 -20.88 22.53
C PHE A 200 15.95 -21.60 22.84
N GLU A 201 15.44 -22.41 21.90
CA GLU A 201 14.16 -23.13 22.01
C GLU A 201 14.07 -24.04 23.25
N GLU A 202 15.18 -24.60 23.71
CA GLU A 202 15.24 -25.43 24.93
C GLU A 202 15.22 -24.62 26.24
N TYR A 203 15.38 -23.29 26.16
CA TYR A 203 15.36 -22.40 27.33
C TYR A 203 14.03 -21.66 27.47
N LYS A 204 12.97 -22.15 26.81
CA LYS A 204 11.59 -21.75 27.07
C LYS A 204 11.26 -21.89 28.55
N SER A 205 10.58 -20.88 29.11
CA SER A 205 10.25 -20.89 30.54
C SER A 205 9.45 -22.13 30.95
N THR A 206 8.53 -22.60 30.12
CA THR A 206 7.75 -23.82 30.37
C THR A 206 8.56 -25.13 30.33
N LYS A 207 9.72 -25.15 29.66
CA LYS A 207 10.61 -26.31 29.64
C LYS A 207 11.51 -26.38 30.88
N LEU A 208 11.57 -25.31 31.65
CA LEU A 208 12.41 -25.19 32.84
C LEU A 208 11.58 -25.37 34.13
N ALA A 209 12.27 -25.58 35.24
CA ALA A 209 11.62 -25.78 36.53
C ALA A 209 10.85 -24.52 36.98
N GLN A 210 9.71 -24.73 37.64
CA GLN A 210 8.96 -23.65 38.26
C GLN A 210 9.75 -23.03 39.41
N CYS A 211 9.59 -21.73 39.61
CA CYS A 211 10.16 -21.02 40.74
C CYS A 211 9.59 -21.57 42.05
N ARG A 212 10.48 -21.95 42.99
CA ARG A 212 10.10 -22.50 44.29
C ARG A 212 9.33 -21.51 45.18
N ALA A 213 9.48 -20.20 44.95
CA ALA A 213 8.86 -19.17 45.79
C ALA A 213 7.41 -18.86 45.40
N CYS A 214 7.07 -18.94 44.10
CA CYS A 214 5.78 -18.48 43.59
C CYS A 214 5.07 -19.49 42.66
N ASN A 215 5.67 -20.66 42.43
CA ASN A 215 5.15 -21.75 41.60
C ASN A 215 4.83 -21.35 40.15
N LYS A 216 5.56 -20.35 39.62
CA LYS A 216 5.42 -19.84 38.24
C LYS A 216 6.71 -20.06 37.45
N TYR A 217 6.59 -20.09 36.12
CA TYR A 217 7.73 -20.24 35.21
C TYR A 217 8.42 -18.89 34.96
N HIS A 218 9.50 -18.63 35.69
CA HIS A 218 10.30 -17.40 35.56
C HIS A 218 11.72 -17.66 35.07
N GLN A 219 12.18 -18.91 35.04
CA GLN A 219 13.52 -19.24 34.57
C GLN A 219 13.57 -19.22 33.04
N GLY A 220 14.70 -18.82 32.46
CA GLY A 220 14.90 -18.82 31.02
C GLY A 220 14.18 -17.69 30.28
N ILE A 221 13.79 -17.94 29.04
CA ILE A 221 13.17 -16.92 28.17
C ILE A 221 11.64 -17.05 28.26
N PRO A 222 10.90 -15.95 28.46
CA PRO A 222 9.44 -15.97 28.56
C PRO A 222 8.78 -16.60 27.32
N ASN A 223 7.73 -17.39 27.54
CA ASN A 223 7.05 -18.10 26.45
C ASN A 223 6.46 -17.17 25.40
N GLU A 224 6.00 -15.98 25.80
CA GLU A 224 5.39 -14.99 24.88
C GLU A 224 6.30 -14.66 23.68
N PHE A 225 7.63 -14.64 23.87
CA PHE A 225 8.56 -14.43 22.77
C PHE A 225 8.46 -15.56 21.74
N PHE A 226 8.37 -16.80 22.20
CA PHE A 226 8.26 -17.96 21.32
C PHE A 226 6.86 -18.19 20.76
N ASP A 227 5.83 -17.77 21.49
CA ASP A 227 4.46 -17.79 20.97
C ASP A 227 4.34 -16.85 19.77
N LEU A 228 4.98 -15.67 19.85
CA LEU A 228 5.09 -14.75 18.72
C LEU A 228 5.90 -15.33 17.56
N THR A 229 7.08 -15.91 17.80
CA THR A 229 7.87 -16.52 16.71
C THR A 229 7.13 -17.70 16.06
N HIS A 230 6.39 -18.49 16.82
CA HIS A 230 5.56 -19.57 16.28
C HIS A 230 4.41 -19.03 15.43
N SER A 231 3.73 -17.97 15.87
CA SER A 231 2.68 -17.29 15.10
C SER A 231 3.23 -16.75 13.78
N ILE A 232 4.40 -16.10 13.80
CA ILE A 232 5.10 -15.62 12.60
C ILE A 232 5.46 -16.79 11.67
N ASN A 233 6.04 -17.87 12.19
CA ASN A 233 6.41 -19.05 11.40
C ASN A 233 5.19 -19.62 10.67
N LYS A 234 4.06 -19.74 11.37
CA LYS A 234 2.80 -20.21 10.78
C LYS A 234 2.32 -19.28 9.66
N GLY A 235 2.34 -17.97 9.88
CA GLY A 235 1.94 -16.99 8.85
C GLY A 235 2.86 -16.98 7.62
N LEU A 236 4.15 -17.30 7.80
CA LEU A 236 5.15 -17.35 6.73
C LEU A 236 5.36 -18.74 6.10
N ASN A 237 4.57 -19.73 6.52
CA ASN A 237 4.70 -21.14 6.11
C ASN A 237 6.16 -21.63 6.26
N LEU A 238 6.66 -21.60 7.50
CA LEU A 238 8.01 -22.04 7.91
C LEU A 238 7.97 -23.28 8.79
#